data_AF-A0A2H4SPC1-F1
#
_entry.id   AF-A0A2H4SPC1-F1
#
_cell.length_a   1.000
_cell.length_b   1.000
_cell.length_c   1.000
_cell.angle_alpha   90.00
_cell.angle_beta   90.00
_cell.angle_gamma   90.00
#
_symmetry.space_group_name_H-M   'P 1'
#
loop_
_entity.id
_entity.type
_entity.pdbx_description
1 polymer ?
#
loop_
_entity_poly.entity_id
_entity_poly.type
_entity_poly.pdbx_seq_one_letter_code
_entity_poly.pdbx_strand_id
1 'polypeptide(L)'
;MSTLAELESEFERLTAILEAAKYEHDPAMTEEKRIVLACKHRAVHTELFAARKEAAAAQTSSAPEPELVGIPTLAQLESKYKEFEQMLQVVKSDLTISNDRRRDMSIERLTLRSELIAARREAKAAKQNSA
;
A
#
# COMPACT_ATOMS: atom_id res chain seq x y z
N MET A 1 8.52 21.22 -16.73
CA MET A 1 8.28 20.06 -15.84
C MET A 1 8.44 20.57 -14.43
N SER A 2 7.39 20.54 -13.62
CA SER A 2 7.46 20.93 -12.20
C SER A 2 8.34 19.92 -11.43
N THR A 3 9.04 20.36 -10.40
CA THR A 3 9.88 19.48 -9.57
C THR A 3 9.03 18.67 -8.58
N LEU A 4 9.56 17.56 -8.05
CA LEU A 4 8.86 16.73 -7.05
C LEU A 4 8.42 17.56 -5.83
N ALA A 5 9.30 18.44 -5.34
CA ALA A 5 9.03 19.31 -4.20
C ALA A 5 7.93 20.35 -4.50
N GLU A 6 7.86 20.86 -5.73
CA GLU A 6 6.79 21.77 -6.17
C GLU A 6 5.44 21.04 -6.21
N LEU A 7 5.40 19.81 -6.72
CA LEU A 7 4.19 18.99 -6.75
C LEU A 7 3.71 18.63 -5.33
N GLU A 8 4.62 18.33 -4.41
CA GLU A 8 4.30 18.04 -3.01
C GLU A 8 3.71 19.25 -2.31
N SER A 9 4.35 20.42 -2.45
CA SER A 9 3.85 21.68 -1.89
C SER A 9 2.48 22.06 -2.47
N GLU A 10 2.29 21.90 -3.79
CA GLU A 10 1.00 22.18 -4.41
C GLU A 10 -0.09 21.20 -3.97
N PHE A 11 0.24 19.91 -3.81
CA PHE A 11 -0.68 18.91 -3.30
C PHE A 11 -1.13 19.20 -1.86
N GLU A 12 -0.19 19.56 -0.98
CA GLU A 12 -0.49 19.95 0.41
C GLU A 12 -1.39 21.19 0.46
N ARG A 13 -1.06 22.21 -0.33
CA ARG A 13 -1.86 23.45 -0.43
C ARG A 13 -3.29 23.16 -0.90
N LEU A 14 -3.46 22.36 -1.95
CA LEU A 14 -4.79 22.01 -2.47
C LEU A 14 -5.58 21.15 -1.48
N THR A 15 -4.91 20.24 -0.76
CA THR A 15 -5.52 19.41 0.28
C THR A 15 -6.03 20.27 1.44
N ALA A 16 -5.23 21.23 1.91
CA ALA A 16 -5.62 22.16 2.96
C ALA A 16 -6.85 23.01 2.57
N ILE A 17 -6.88 23.51 1.33
CA ILE A 17 -8.02 24.29 0.82
C ILE A 17 -9.30 23.43 0.76
N LEU A 18 -9.19 22.19 0.25
CA LEU A 18 -10.33 21.27 0.17
C LEU A 18 -10.83 20.85 1.55
N GLU A 19 -9.94 20.67 2.53
CA GLU A 19 -10.32 20.33 3.90
C GLU A 19 -11.01 21.51 4.60
N ALA A 20 -10.46 22.72 4.48
CA ALA A 20 -11.09 23.94 5.01
C ALA A 20 -12.50 24.15 4.42
N ALA A 21 -12.67 23.90 3.12
CA ALA A 21 -13.94 24.02 2.42
C ALA A 21 -15.02 23.01 2.85
N LYS A 22 -14.69 21.98 3.65
CA LYS A 22 -15.67 21.05 4.23
C LYS A 22 -16.32 21.60 5.50
N TYR A 23 -15.59 22.39 6.28
CA TYR A 23 -16.03 22.87 7.59
C TYR A 23 -16.50 24.32 7.55
N GLU A 24 -15.90 25.15 6.69
CA GLU A 24 -16.32 26.54 6.54
C GLU A 24 -17.38 26.67 5.46
N HIS A 25 -18.50 27.29 5.83
CA HIS A 25 -19.50 27.74 4.87
C HIS A 25 -19.02 29.06 4.25
N ASP A 26 -17.93 28.99 3.46
CA ASP A 26 -17.41 30.14 2.73
C ASP A 26 -18.38 30.50 1.58
N PRO A 27 -19.06 31.66 1.62
CA PRO A 27 -19.98 32.08 0.56
C PRO A 27 -19.26 32.35 -0.77
N ALA A 28 -17.94 32.52 -0.77
CA ALA A 28 -17.14 32.65 -2.00
C ALA A 28 -16.79 31.30 -2.64
N MET A 29 -17.00 30.18 -1.92
CA MET A 29 -16.70 28.81 -2.36
C MET A 29 -17.91 28.17 -3.05
N THR A 30 -18.11 28.53 -4.33
CA THR A 30 -19.19 27.95 -5.15
C THR A 30 -18.95 26.48 -5.48
N GLU A 31 -20.00 25.79 -5.91
CA GLU A 31 -19.90 24.40 -6.35
C GLU A 31 -18.93 24.23 -7.53
N GLU A 32 -18.94 25.14 -8.50
CA GLU A 32 -18.00 25.11 -9.63
C GLU A 32 -16.55 25.25 -9.16
N LYS A 33 -16.28 26.14 -8.20
CA LYS A 33 -14.93 26.29 -7.63
C LYS A 33 -14.47 25.02 -6.91
N ARG A 34 -15.36 24.35 -6.18
CA ARG A 34 -15.07 23.06 -5.52
C ARG A 34 -14.74 21.98 -6.54
N ILE A 35 -15.50 21.89 -7.63
CA ILE A 35 -15.24 20.95 -8.72
C ILE A 35 -13.88 21.22 -9.35
N VAL A 36 -13.57 22.49 -9.68
CA VAL A 36 -12.28 22.87 -10.27
C VAL A 36 -11.11 22.54 -9.32
N LEU A 37 -11.24 22.83 -8.03
CA LEU A 37 -10.23 22.50 -7.03
C LEU A 37 -10.02 20.98 -6.89
N ALA A 38 -11.10 20.21 -6.87
CA ALA A 38 -11.02 18.74 -6.82
C ALA A 38 -10.36 18.15 -8.08
N CYS A 39 -10.66 18.69 -9.26
CA CYS A 39 -10.00 18.28 -10.51
C CYS A 39 -8.49 18.60 -10.50
N LYS A 40 -8.12 19.80 -10.05
CA LYS A 40 -6.70 20.18 -9.89
C LYS A 40 -5.97 19.28 -8.89
N HIS A 41 -6.60 19.00 -7.74
CA HIS A 41 -6.05 18.10 -6.73
C HIS A 41 -5.77 16.70 -7.28
N ARG A 42 -6.72 16.13 -8.04
CA ARG A 42 -6.52 14.82 -8.68
C ARG A 42 -5.40 14.81 -9.71
N ALA A 43 -5.28 15.88 -10.52
CA ALA A 43 -4.21 15.99 -11.51
C ALA A 43 -2.83 16.02 -10.83
N VAL A 44 -2.63 16.90 -9.85
CA VAL A 44 -1.39 17.01 -9.09
C VAL A 44 -1.06 15.70 -8.35
N HIS A 45 -2.06 15.06 -7.73
CA HIS A 45 -1.86 13.77 -7.07
C HIS A 45 -1.39 12.66 -8.04
N THR A 46 -1.93 12.66 -9.26
CA THR A 46 -1.55 11.68 -10.29
C THR A 46 -0.13 11.91 -10.78
N GLU A 47 0.25 13.16 -11.01
CA GLU A 47 1.62 13.54 -11.40
C GLU A 47 2.63 13.21 -10.30
N LEU A 48 2.29 13.51 -9.05
CA LEU A 48 3.11 13.21 -7.88
C LEU A 48 3.27 11.70 -7.66
N PHE A 49 2.21 10.91 -7.89
CA PHE A 49 2.31 9.46 -7.86
C PHE A 49 3.24 8.91 -8.96
N ALA A 50 3.13 9.43 -10.19
CA ALA A 50 4.01 9.05 -11.29
C ALA A 50 5.46 9.42 -11.01
N ALA A 51 5.73 10.65 -10.56
CA ALA A 51 7.06 11.14 -10.22
C ALA A 51 7.70 10.33 -9.07
N ARG A 52 6.92 9.96 -8.04
CA ARG A 52 7.39 9.08 -6.95
C ARG A 52 7.72 7.68 -7.44
N LYS A 53 6.92 7.14 -8.37
CA LYS A 53 7.17 5.83 -8.98
C LYS A 53 8.45 5.84 -9.81
N GLU A 54 8.69 6.88 -10.60
CA GLU A 54 9.92 7.06 -11.37
C GLU A 54 11.15 7.26 -10.48
N ALA A 55 11.03 8.06 -9.42
CA ALA A 55 12.09 8.24 -8.43
C ALA A 55 12.43 6.93 -7.70
N ALA A 56 11.43 6.13 -7.34
CA ALA A 56 11.63 4.81 -6.73
C ALA A 56 12.30 3.82 -7.69
N ALA A 57 11.93 3.84 -8.98
CA ALA A 57 12.55 3.00 -10.01
C ALA A 57 14.01 3.42 -10.30
N ALA A 58 14.33 4.73 -10.21
CA ALA A 58 15.68 5.24 -10.37
C ALA A 58 16.60 4.85 -9.19
N GLN A 59 16.06 4.75 -7.96
CA GLN A 59 16.80 4.31 -6.78
C GLN A 59 17.16 2.82 -6.78
N THR A 60 16.41 1.98 -7.52
CA THR A 60 16.72 0.55 -7.67
C THR A 60 17.82 0.24 -8.69
N SER A 61 18.41 1.25 -9.34
CA SER A 61 19.51 1.09 -10.33
C SER A 61 20.92 0.96 -9.70
N SER A 62 21.05 1.21 -8.38
CA SER A 62 22.35 1.23 -7.67
C SER A 62 22.30 0.56 -6.30
N ALA A 63 21.24 -0.20 -5.97
CA ALA A 63 21.26 -0.99 -4.76
C ALA A 63 22.15 -2.22 -4.99
N PRO A 64 23.16 -2.50 -4.15
CA PRO A 64 23.76 -3.83 -4.12
C PRO A 64 22.60 -4.82 -3.95
N GLU A 65 22.68 -5.98 -4.63
CA GLU A 65 21.68 -7.04 -4.47
C GLU A 65 21.30 -7.11 -2.99
N PRO A 66 20.01 -6.96 -2.63
CA PRO A 66 19.63 -7.18 -1.26
C PRO A 66 20.15 -8.57 -0.95
N GLU A 67 21.07 -8.68 0.02
CA GLU A 67 21.44 -9.97 0.57
C GLU A 67 20.13 -10.69 0.77
N LEU A 68 19.96 -11.81 0.05
CA LEU A 68 18.79 -12.65 0.12
C LEU A 68 18.74 -13.17 1.57
N VAL A 69 18.24 -12.34 2.48
CA VAL A 69 17.71 -12.74 3.78
C VAL A 69 16.66 -13.75 3.38
N GLY A 70 17.04 -15.03 3.50
CA GLY A 70 16.53 -16.10 2.65
C GLY A 70 15.04 -15.96 2.43
N ILE A 71 14.66 -15.57 1.21
CA ILE A 71 13.24 -15.41 0.85
C ILE A 71 12.60 -16.74 1.20
N PRO A 72 11.57 -16.76 2.08
CA PRO A 72 10.95 -18.00 2.48
C PRO A 72 10.46 -18.71 1.22
N THR A 73 10.91 -19.94 1.03
CA THR A 73 10.49 -20.76 -0.10
C THR A 73 8.96 -20.91 -0.07
N LEU A 74 8.36 -21.14 -1.23
CA LEU A 74 6.91 -21.38 -1.31
C LEU A 74 6.45 -22.45 -0.31
N ALA A 75 7.22 -23.54 -0.15
CA ALA A 75 6.92 -24.59 0.80
C ALA A 75 6.94 -24.12 2.27
N GLN A 76 7.89 -23.24 2.63
CA GLN A 76 7.97 -22.65 3.97
C GLN A 76 6.78 -21.73 4.24
N LEU A 77 6.38 -20.91 3.26
CA LEU A 77 5.19 -20.05 3.38
C LEU A 77 3.90 -20.88 3.49
N GLU A 78 3.78 -21.98 2.75
CA GLU A 78 2.61 -22.85 2.79
C GLU A 78 2.49 -23.57 4.14
N SER A 79 3.61 -24.04 4.72
CA SER A 79 3.65 -24.60 6.08
C SER A 79 3.24 -23.56 7.11
N LYS A 80 3.86 -22.37 7.06
CA LYS A 80 3.60 -21.29 8.02
C LYS A 80 2.14 -20.84 7.97
N TYR A 81 1.56 -20.69 6.77
CA TYR A 81 0.15 -20.34 6.63
C TYR A 81 -0.78 -21.42 7.20
N LYS A 82 -0.45 -22.71 7.02
CA LYS A 82 -1.24 -23.82 7.55
C LYS A 82 -1.19 -23.87 9.08
N GLU A 83 -0.01 -23.71 9.68
CA GLU A 83 0.18 -23.62 11.13
C GLU A 83 -0.59 -22.42 11.71
N PHE A 84 -0.56 -21.28 11.00
CA PHE A 84 -1.28 -20.08 11.41
C PHE A 84 -2.81 -20.26 11.36
N GLU A 85 -3.35 -20.92 10.33
CA GLU A 85 -4.79 -21.24 10.26
C GLU A 85 -5.22 -22.21 11.37
N GLN A 86 -4.37 -23.17 11.76
CA GLN A 86 -4.65 -24.04 12.91
C GLN A 86 -4.68 -23.24 14.22
N MET A 87 -3.72 -22.35 14.42
CA MET A 87 -3.70 -21.45 15.58
C MET A 87 -4.95 -20.56 15.63
N LEU A 88 -5.38 -20.02 14.48
CA LEU A 88 -6.61 -19.23 14.38
C LEU A 88 -7.86 -20.01 14.78
N GLN A 89 -7.94 -21.31 14.47
CA GLN A 89 -9.08 -22.14 14.88
C GLN A 89 -9.15 -22.27 16.40
N VAL A 90 -8.01 -22.48 17.07
CA VAL A 90 -7.92 -22.54 18.54
C VAL A 90 -8.28 -21.20 19.17
N VAL A 91 -7.78 -20.10 18.61
CA VAL A 91 -8.02 -18.73 19.10
C VAL A 91 -9.48 -18.29 18.91
N LYS A 92 -10.15 -18.71 17.84
CA LYS A 92 -11.57 -18.39 17.63
C LYS A 92 -12.48 -18.97 18.72
N SER A 93 -12.12 -20.11 19.31
CA SER A 93 -12.85 -20.71 20.42
C SER A 93 -12.51 -20.11 21.79
N ASP A 94 -11.46 -19.28 21.88
CA ASP A 94 -11.02 -18.68 23.13
C ASP A 94 -11.59 -17.25 23.30
N LEU A 95 -12.52 -17.13 24.25
CA LEU A 95 -13.19 -15.88 24.60
C LEU A 95 -12.32 -14.94 25.45
N THR A 96 -11.17 -15.40 25.96
CA THR A 96 -10.25 -14.60 26.80
C THR A 96 -9.30 -13.75 25.98
N ILE A 97 -9.23 -13.97 24.66
CA ILE A 97 -8.32 -13.25 23.76
C ILE A 97 -8.85 -11.83 23.52
N SER A 98 -7.97 -10.85 23.76
CA SER A 98 -8.27 -9.43 23.56
C SER A 98 -8.57 -9.10 22.10
N ASN A 99 -9.38 -8.05 21.89
CA ASN A 99 -9.72 -7.57 20.55
C ASN A 99 -8.48 -7.08 19.77
N ASP A 100 -7.49 -6.50 20.45
CA ASP A 100 -6.24 -6.07 19.84
C ASP A 100 -5.48 -7.27 19.29
N ARG A 101 -5.38 -8.36 20.06
CA ARG A 101 -4.74 -9.59 19.59
C ARG A 101 -5.47 -10.21 18.40
N ARG A 102 -6.81 -10.15 18.36
CA ARG A 102 -7.62 -10.60 17.21
C ARG A 102 -7.35 -9.74 15.96
N ARG A 103 -7.16 -8.43 16.14
CA ARG A 103 -6.81 -7.50 15.06
C ARG A 103 -5.42 -7.81 14.52
N ASP A 104 -4.43 -7.97 15.38
CA ASP A 104 -3.04 -8.29 14.99
C ASP A 104 -2.98 -9.59 14.18
N MET A 105 -3.65 -10.64 14.68
CA MET A 105 -3.73 -11.92 13.97
C MET A 105 -4.45 -11.81 12.62
N SER A 106 -5.43 -10.91 12.49
CA SER A 106 -6.11 -10.68 11.20
C SER A 106 -5.18 -10.00 10.20
N ILE A 107 -4.34 -9.06 10.66
CA ILE A 107 -3.31 -8.42 9.84
C ILE A 107 -2.27 -9.45 9.41
N GLU A 108 -1.76 -10.25 10.35
CA GLU A 108 -0.76 -11.29 10.05
C GLU A 108 -1.30 -12.33 9.06
N ARG A 109 -2.58 -12.72 9.16
CA ARG A 109 -3.25 -13.59 8.19
C ARG A 109 -3.22 -13.01 6.77
N LEU A 110 -3.55 -11.72 6.64
CA LEU A 110 -3.60 -11.04 5.34
C LEU A 110 -2.21 -10.91 4.73
N THR A 111 -1.20 -10.62 5.56
CA THR A 111 0.20 -10.56 5.15
C THR A 111 0.67 -11.91 4.60
N LEU A 112 0.52 -13.00 5.38
CA LEU A 112 0.93 -14.34 4.95
C LEU A 112 0.21 -14.82 3.67
N ARG A 113 -1.08 -14.50 3.54
CA ARG A 113 -1.84 -14.82 2.32
C ARG A 113 -1.30 -14.07 1.11
N SER A 114 -0.92 -12.81 1.28
CA SER A 114 -0.40 -11.97 0.20
C SER A 114 0.98 -12.45 -0.26
N GLU A 115 1.86 -12.78 0.70
CA GLU A 115 3.17 -13.39 0.43
C GLU A 115 3.03 -14.71 -0.33
N LEU A 116 2.10 -15.58 0.07
CA LEU A 116 1.81 -16.82 -0.65
C LEU A 116 1.36 -16.60 -2.10
N ILE A 117 0.52 -15.60 -2.35
CA ILE A 117 0.06 -15.30 -3.70
C ILE A 117 1.23 -14.79 -4.55
N ALA A 118 2.09 -13.93 -4.00
CA ALA A 118 3.29 -13.46 -4.68
C ALA A 118 4.24 -14.62 -5.02
N ALA A 119 4.58 -15.45 -4.03
CA ALA A 119 5.45 -16.62 -4.22
C ALA A 119 4.88 -17.61 -5.25
N ARG A 120 3.56 -17.83 -5.28
CA ARG A 120 2.91 -18.69 -6.30
C ARG A 120 2.99 -18.10 -7.70
N ARG A 121 2.87 -16.77 -7.83
CA ARG A 121 3.01 -16.08 -9.13
C ARG A 121 4.44 -16.16 -9.64
N GLU A 122 5.41 -15.93 -8.77
CA GLU A 122 6.84 -16.06 -9.09
C GLU A 122 7.20 -17.50 -9.49
N ALA A 123 6.76 -18.50 -8.73
CA ALA A 123 6.97 -19.91 -9.07
C ALA A 123 6.32 -20.30 -10.41
N LYS A 124 5.17 -19.70 -10.75
CA LYS A 124 4.51 -19.92 -12.05
C LYS A 124 5.29 -19.24 -13.20
N ALA A 125 5.74 -18.01 -12.99
CA ALA A 125 6.55 -17.28 -13.97
C ALA A 125 7.90 -17.97 -14.23
N ALA A 126 8.56 -18.47 -13.18
CA ALA A 126 9.80 -19.25 -13.30
C ALA A 126 9.60 -20.52 -14.14
N LYS A 127 8.49 -21.23 -13.96
CA LYS A 127 8.14 -22.41 -14.78
C LYS A 127 7.84 -22.06 -16.25
N GLN A 128 7.30 -20.87 -16.52
CA GLN A 128 6.99 -20.41 -17.88
C GLN A 128 8.23 -19.91 -18.64
N ASN A 129 9.22 -19.35 -17.93
CA ASN A 129 10.49 -18.90 -18.53
C ASN A 129 11.51 -20.03 -18.69
N SER A 130 11.25 -21.21 -18.12
CA SER A 130 12.12 -22.40 -18.21
C SER A 130 11.64 -23.43 -19.24
N ALA A 131 10.60 -23.10 -20.02
CA ALA A 131 10.01 -23.92 -21.08
C ALA A 131 10.22 -23.24 -22.44
#